data_AF-A0A527VR22-F1
#
_entry.id   AF-A0A527VR22-F1
#
_cell.length_a   1.000
_cell.length_b   1.000
_cell.length_c   1.000
_cell.angle_alpha   90.00
_cell.angle_beta   90.00
_cell.angle_gamma   90.00
#
_symmetry.space_group_name_H-M   'P 1'
#
loop_
_entity.id
_entity.type
_entity.pdbx_description
1 polymer ?
#
loop_
_entity_poly.entity_id
_entity_poly.type
_entity_poly.pdbx_seq_one_letter_code
_entity_poly.pdbx_strand_id
1 'polypeptide(L)'
;AFSPRFDAAGLVTVVVTDAGDGMLLMVAHMNAEALALTLETGIAHYWSRSRNALWKKGETSGNFQQVFEMRTDCDQDAIWLRVKVLGHDATCHTGRRSCFYRTVGLNDGKATLAGDGSRPLFDAEETYRKPV
;
A
#
# COMPACT_ATOMS: atom_id res chain seq x y z
N ALA A 1 0.99 -2.37 26.17
CA ALA A 1 0.59 -3.40 25.19
C ALA A 1 0.33 -2.69 23.86
N PHE A 2 0.33 -3.43 22.73
CA PHE A 2 -0.12 -2.86 21.46
C PHE A 2 -1.63 -2.56 21.54
N SER A 3 -2.01 -1.33 21.23
CA SER A 3 -3.36 -0.79 21.39
C SER A 3 -3.57 0.28 20.30
N PRO A 4 -3.79 -0.13 19.04
CA PRO A 4 -3.92 0.78 17.91
C PRO A 4 -5.10 1.74 18.12
N ARG A 5 -4.86 3.03 17.88
CA ARG A 5 -5.87 4.08 17.94
C ARG A 5 -6.48 4.26 16.56
N PHE A 6 -7.68 3.73 16.38
CA PHE A 6 -8.46 3.95 15.17
C PHE A 6 -9.10 5.34 15.21
N ASP A 7 -9.20 5.98 14.06
CA ASP A 7 -9.91 7.25 13.87
C ASP A 7 -11.43 7.09 14.04
N ALA A 8 -12.18 8.18 13.88
CA ALA A 8 -13.64 8.19 13.99
C ALA A 8 -14.35 7.30 12.95
N ALA A 9 -13.66 6.90 11.86
CA ALA A 9 -14.16 5.97 10.86
C ALA A 9 -13.75 4.51 11.16
N GLY A 10 -13.09 4.25 12.28
CA GLY A 10 -12.59 2.93 12.66
C GLY A 10 -11.35 2.52 11.87
N LEU A 11 -10.54 3.48 11.41
CA LEU A 11 -9.37 3.24 10.55
C LEU A 11 -8.06 3.68 11.19
N VAL A 12 -6.99 2.93 10.93
CA VAL A 12 -5.61 3.32 11.23
C VAL A 12 -4.86 3.53 9.91
N THR A 13 -4.02 4.57 9.84
CA THR A 13 -3.22 4.84 8.63
C THR A 13 -2.04 3.89 8.57
N VAL A 14 -1.74 3.37 7.37
CA VAL A 14 -0.63 2.45 7.17
C VAL A 14 0.30 2.98 6.08
N VAL A 15 1.57 3.20 6.45
CA VAL A 15 2.67 3.49 5.55
C VAL A 15 3.38 2.19 5.23
N VAL A 16 3.64 1.93 3.95
CA VAL A 16 4.22 0.67 3.50
C VAL A 16 5.51 0.94 2.76
N THR A 17 6.62 0.37 3.24
CA THR A 17 7.93 0.45 2.58
C THR A 17 8.44 -0.93 2.24
N ASP A 18 9.31 -1.01 1.23
CA ASP A 18 10.04 -2.23 0.95
C ASP A 18 11.05 -2.51 2.08
N ALA A 19 11.17 -3.77 2.48
CA ALA A 19 12.07 -4.19 3.55
C ALA A 19 13.55 -4.21 3.12
N GLY A 20 13.84 -4.40 1.83
CA GLY A 20 15.17 -4.50 1.26
C GLY A 20 15.87 -3.17 1.05
N ASP A 21 15.18 -2.19 0.45
CA ASP A 21 15.78 -0.88 0.10
C ASP A 21 15.12 0.32 0.78
N GLY A 22 14.03 0.11 1.53
CA GLY A 22 13.33 1.19 2.22
C GLY A 22 12.46 2.06 1.33
N MET A 23 12.25 1.70 0.04
CA MET A 23 11.40 2.49 -0.85
C MET A 23 9.99 2.62 -0.29
N LEU A 24 9.45 3.83 -0.25
CA LEU A 24 8.03 4.05 0.05
C LEU A 24 7.18 3.47 -1.08
N LEU A 25 6.37 2.46 -0.79
CA LEU A 25 5.58 1.72 -1.76
C LEU A 25 4.16 2.29 -1.88
N MET A 26 3.47 2.44 -0.75
CA MET A 26 2.10 2.95 -0.72
C MET A 26 1.70 3.45 0.66
N VAL A 27 0.59 4.19 0.70
CA VAL A 27 -0.17 4.47 1.91
C VAL A 27 -1.56 3.87 1.75
N ALA A 28 -2.07 3.27 2.82
CA ALA A 28 -3.39 2.65 2.89
C ALA A 28 -4.01 2.88 4.27
N HIS A 29 -5.17 2.28 4.49
CA HIS A 29 -5.83 2.24 5.79
C HIS A 29 -6.19 0.81 6.15
N MET A 30 -6.23 0.50 7.43
CA MET A 30 -6.75 -0.76 7.97
C MET A 30 -7.89 -0.44 8.93
N ASN A 31 -8.97 -1.20 8.86
CA ASN A 31 -9.90 -1.34 9.99
C ASN A 31 -9.36 -2.43 10.94
N ALA A 32 -10.07 -2.67 12.05
CA ALA A 32 -9.68 -3.69 13.03
C ALA A 32 -9.50 -5.10 12.41
N GLU A 33 -10.39 -5.49 11.50
CA GLU A 33 -10.33 -6.78 10.80
C GLU A 33 -9.11 -6.90 9.89
N ALA A 34 -8.83 -5.88 9.07
CA ALA A 34 -7.67 -5.85 8.19
C ALA A 34 -6.35 -5.94 8.98
N LEU A 35 -6.27 -5.27 10.14
CA LEU A 35 -5.11 -5.36 11.01
C LEU A 35 -4.96 -6.76 11.62
N ALA A 36 -6.05 -7.34 12.12
CA ALA A 36 -6.05 -8.69 12.69
C ALA A 36 -5.60 -9.73 11.65
N LEU A 37 -6.16 -9.70 10.44
CA LEU A 37 -5.77 -10.59 9.35
C LEU A 37 -4.32 -10.38 8.90
N THR A 38 -3.83 -9.14 8.93
CA THR A 38 -2.42 -8.86 8.62
C THR A 38 -1.48 -9.50 9.64
N LEU A 39 -1.81 -9.41 10.93
CA LEU A 39 -1.04 -10.04 12.01
C LEU A 39 -1.10 -11.57 11.93
N GLU A 40 -2.27 -12.13 11.66
CA GLU A 40 -2.50 -13.58 11.59
C GLU A 40 -1.80 -14.22 10.38
N THR A 41 -1.98 -13.63 9.20
CA THR A 41 -1.54 -14.25 7.94
C THR A 41 -0.12 -13.88 7.53
N GLY A 42 0.44 -12.81 8.11
CA GLY A 42 1.69 -12.22 7.65
C GLY A 42 1.61 -11.61 6.25
N ILE A 43 0.41 -11.43 5.68
CA ILE A 43 0.16 -10.78 4.40
C ILE A 43 -0.64 -9.50 4.64
N ALA A 44 -0.26 -8.40 4.00
CA ALA A 44 -0.95 -7.13 4.20
C ALA A 44 -2.40 -7.17 3.67
N HIS A 45 -3.34 -6.88 4.56
CA HIS A 45 -4.76 -6.66 4.26
C HIS A 45 -5.10 -5.20 4.52
N TYR A 46 -5.91 -4.59 3.68
CA TYR A 46 -6.28 -3.18 3.78
C TYR A 46 -7.79 -3.00 3.72
N TRP A 47 -8.25 -1.86 4.22
CA TRP A 47 -9.63 -1.40 4.06
C TRP A 47 -9.71 -0.35 2.94
N SER A 48 -10.51 -0.64 1.92
CA SER A 48 -10.78 0.30 0.83
C SER A 48 -11.95 1.20 1.22
N ARG A 49 -11.67 2.47 1.53
CA ARG A 49 -12.69 3.47 1.88
C ARG A 49 -13.72 3.69 0.78
N SER A 50 -13.29 3.67 -0.49
CA SER A 50 -14.16 3.88 -1.65
C SER A 50 -15.04 2.67 -1.97
N ARG A 51 -14.53 1.45 -1.74
CA ARG A 51 -15.29 0.21 -1.96
C ARG A 51 -16.04 -0.27 -0.73
N ASN A 52 -15.78 0.37 0.42
CA ASN A 52 -16.25 -0.06 1.74
C ASN A 52 -16.01 -1.56 1.98
N ALA A 53 -14.81 -2.02 1.64
CA ALA A 53 -14.49 -3.45 1.57
C ALA A 53 -13.06 -3.75 2.02
N LEU A 54 -12.90 -4.89 2.67
CA LEU A 54 -11.62 -5.53 2.95
C LEU A 54 -10.96 -5.97 1.65
N TRP A 55 -9.63 -5.87 1.59
CA TRP A 55 -8.87 -6.33 0.44
C TRP A 55 -7.51 -6.89 0.85
N LYS A 56 -7.24 -8.14 0.47
CA LYS A 56 -5.92 -8.77 0.58
C LYS A 56 -5.02 -8.28 -0.55
N LYS A 57 -3.96 -7.55 -0.23
CA LYS A 57 -3.07 -6.97 -1.24
C LYS A 57 -2.46 -8.08 -2.08
N GLY A 58 -2.63 -7.99 -3.40
CA GLY A 58 -2.08 -8.94 -4.36
C GLY A 58 -3.02 -10.07 -4.79
N GLU A 59 -4.22 -10.17 -4.21
CA GLU A 59 -5.18 -11.26 -4.51
C GLU A 59 -5.52 -11.38 -6.01
N THR A 60 -5.61 -10.26 -6.73
CA THR A 60 -5.82 -10.26 -8.18
C THR A 60 -4.51 -10.34 -8.98
N SER A 61 -3.47 -9.64 -8.55
CA SER A 61 -2.25 -9.42 -9.36
C SER A 61 -1.11 -10.39 -9.06
N GLY A 62 -1.23 -11.26 -8.05
CA GLY A 62 -0.13 -12.06 -7.51
C GLY A 62 0.93 -11.25 -6.72
N ASN A 63 0.91 -9.92 -6.84
CA ASN A 63 1.82 -9.01 -6.12
C ASN A 63 1.45 -8.83 -4.64
N PHE A 64 1.58 -9.91 -3.86
CA PHE A 64 1.35 -9.93 -2.42
C PHE A 64 2.41 -9.11 -1.67
N GLN A 65 2.02 -8.54 -0.54
CA GLN A 65 2.94 -7.87 0.39
C GLN A 65 3.11 -8.74 1.63
N GLN A 66 4.22 -9.48 1.70
CA GLN A 66 4.56 -10.27 2.86
C GLN A 66 5.18 -9.36 3.93
N VAL A 67 4.59 -9.33 5.13
CA VAL A 67 5.05 -8.50 6.24
C VAL A 67 6.38 -9.04 6.76
N PHE A 68 7.42 -8.21 6.68
CA PHE A 68 8.73 -8.47 7.28
C PHE A 68 8.81 -7.89 8.70
N GLU A 69 8.25 -6.69 8.89
CA GLU A 69 8.21 -6.00 10.17
C GLU A 69 6.97 -5.09 10.22
N MET A 70 6.33 -5.01 11.39
CA MET A 70 5.25 -4.08 11.69
C MET A 70 5.69 -3.18 12.84
N ARG A 71 5.66 -1.86 12.60
CA ARG A 71 5.92 -0.83 13.60
C ARG A 71 4.67 0.03 13.77
N THR A 72 4.60 0.72 14.90
CA THR A 72 3.58 1.74 15.16
C THR A 72 4.27 2.96 15.75
N ASP A 73 3.66 4.13 15.61
CA ASP A 73 4.21 5.37 16.16
C ASP A 73 3.92 5.52 17.67
N CYS A 74 4.30 6.67 18.25
CA CYS A 74 4.35 6.83 19.71
C CYS A 74 2.98 6.80 20.38
N ASP A 75 1.94 7.18 19.64
CA ASP A 75 0.57 7.24 20.10
C ASP A 75 -0.35 6.23 19.38
N GLN A 76 0.22 5.44 18.47
CA GLN A 76 -0.35 4.23 17.88
C GLN A 76 -1.53 4.48 16.93
N ASP A 77 -1.61 5.65 16.30
CA ASP A 77 -2.59 5.94 15.24
C ASP A 77 -2.04 5.77 13.81
N ALA A 78 -0.76 5.42 13.70
CA ALA A 78 -0.14 5.02 12.46
C ALA A 78 0.62 3.69 12.59
N ILE A 79 0.60 2.92 11.51
CA ILE A 79 1.38 1.69 11.34
C ILE A 79 2.37 1.89 10.20
N TRP A 80 3.59 1.44 10.42
CA TRP A 80 4.58 1.29 9.36
C TRP A 80 4.84 -0.19 9.10
N LEU A 81 4.42 -0.65 7.94
CA LEU A 81 4.74 -1.98 7.43
C LEU A 81 6.00 -1.93 6.57
N ARG A 82 6.97 -2.74 6.94
CA ARG A 82 8.06 -3.12 6.04
C ARG A 82 7.71 -4.46 5.43
N VAL A 83 7.66 -4.53 4.10
CA VAL A 83 7.17 -5.70 3.38
C VAL A 83 8.15 -6.17 2.32
N LYS A 84 8.08 -7.44 1.95
CA LYS A 84 8.62 -7.94 0.68
C LYS A 84 7.47 -8.07 -0.31
N VAL A 85 7.58 -7.44 -1.47
CA VAL A 85 6.59 -7.56 -2.55
C VAL A 85 6.91 -8.82 -3.35
N LEU A 86 5.94 -9.73 -3.44
CA LEU A 86 6.05 -10.94 -4.25
C LEU A 86 5.61 -10.66 -5.70
N GLY A 87 5.78 -11.65 -6.58
CA GLY A 87 5.37 -11.53 -7.99
C GLY A 87 6.26 -10.58 -8.77
N HIS A 88 5.66 -9.58 -9.42
CA HIS A 88 6.34 -8.65 -10.34
C HIS A 88 7.07 -7.50 -9.65
N ASP A 89 7.15 -7.50 -8.31
CA ASP A 89 7.67 -6.39 -7.50
C ASP A 89 6.91 -5.06 -7.72
N ALA A 90 5.61 -5.14 -7.99
CA ALA A 90 4.76 -3.98 -8.25
C ALA A 90 3.65 -3.81 -7.19
N THR A 91 3.71 -2.71 -6.44
CA THR A 91 2.65 -2.37 -5.48
C THR A 91 1.48 -1.65 -6.15
N CYS A 92 1.75 -0.78 -7.10
CA CYS A 92 0.73 0.06 -7.73
C CYS A 92 -0.05 -0.72 -8.81
N HIS A 93 -1.36 -0.47 -8.88
CA HIS A 93 -2.20 -1.04 -9.94
C HIS A 93 -1.83 -0.57 -11.35
N THR A 94 -1.03 0.50 -11.49
CA THR A 94 -0.52 0.97 -12.79
C THR A 94 0.73 0.21 -13.26
N GLY A 95 1.04 -0.93 -12.65
CA GLY A 95 2.25 -1.69 -12.97
C GLY A 95 3.51 -1.25 -12.24
N ARG A 96 3.50 -0.13 -11.50
CA ARG A 96 4.73 0.45 -10.95
C ARG A 96 5.06 -0.09 -9.56
N ARG A 97 6.35 -0.10 -9.23
CA ARG A 97 6.86 -0.53 -7.92
C ARG A 97 6.21 0.23 -6.76
N SER A 98 6.18 1.56 -6.86
CA SER A 98 5.55 2.44 -5.88
C SER A 98 4.35 3.19 -6.46
N CYS A 99 3.37 3.49 -5.62
CA CYS A 99 2.30 4.44 -5.91
C CYS A 99 2.82 5.89 -6.03
N PHE A 100 3.99 6.19 -5.47
CA PHE A 100 4.64 7.51 -5.44
C PHE A 100 5.59 7.72 -6.63
N TYR A 101 5.20 7.23 -7.81
CA TYR A 101 5.98 7.38 -9.05
C TYR A 101 5.87 8.75 -9.72
N ARG A 102 5.17 9.69 -9.11
CA ARG A 102 4.98 11.05 -9.63
C ARG A 102 5.59 12.05 -8.67
N THR A 103 6.29 13.03 -9.23
CA THR A 103 6.91 14.14 -8.50
C THR A 103 6.08 15.39 -8.67
N VAL A 104 6.05 16.21 -7.62
CA VAL A 104 5.41 17.53 -7.63
C VAL A 104 6.51 18.58 -7.70
N GLY A 105 6.40 19.51 -8.63
CA GLY A 105 7.31 20.63 -8.80
C GLY A 105 6.60 21.97 -8.76
N LEU A 106 7.38 23.04 -8.88
CA LEU A 106 6.89 24.41 -9.03
C LEU A 106 7.58 25.04 -10.24
N ASN A 107 6.81 25.50 -11.23
CA ASN A 107 7.32 26.23 -12.39
C ASN A 107 6.49 27.50 -12.61
N ASP A 108 7.14 28.65 -12.69
CA ASP A 108 6.50 29.97 -12.82
C ASP A 108 5.33 30.20 -11.85
N GLY A 109 5.53 29.81 -10.58
CA GLY A 109 4.53 29.92 -9.52
C GLY A 109 3.36 28.94 -9.64
N LYS A 110 3.39 28.00 -10.59
CA LYS A 110 2.36 26.96 -10.77
C LYS A 110 2.88 25.59 -10.37
N ALA A 111 2.06 24.85 -9.62
CA ALA A 111 2.37 23.47 -9.28
C ALA A 111 2.35 22.61 -10.56
N THR A 112 3.36 21.76 -10.72
CA THR A 112 3.50 20.82 -11.83
C THR A 112 3.53 19.39 -11.32
N LEU A 113 3.11 18.44 -12.17
CA LEU A 113 3.13 17.01 -11.89
C LEU A 113 3.87 16.30 -13.03
N ALA A 114 4.89 15.52 -12.70
CA ALA A 114 5.65 14.73 -13.65
C ALA A 114 5.80 13.28 -13.17
N GLY A 115 5.99 12.35 -14.09
CA GLY A 115 6.44 10.99 -13.74
C GLY A 115 7.93 10.98 -13.41
N ASP A 116 8.34 10.07 -12.53
CA ASP A 116 9.75 9.84 -12.18
C ASP A 116 10.54 9.04 -13.24
N GLY A 117 9.93 8.75 -14.39
CA GLY A 117 10.51 7.94 -15.46
C GLY A 117 10.37 6.42 -15.27
N SER A 118 9.79 5.97 -14.15
CA SER A 118 9.55 4.55 -13.90
C SER A 118 8.56 3.95 -14.91
N ARG A 119 8.88 2.74 -15.35
CA ARG A 119 8.07 1.94 -16.27
C ARG A 119 7.22 0.93 -15.51
N PRO A 120 6.04 0.58 -16.03
CA PRO A 120 5.28 -0.57 -15.53
C PRO A 120 6.11 -1.86 -15.56
N LEU A 121 6.01 -2.67 -14.52
CA LEU A 121 6.63 -3.99 -14.35
C LEU A 121 5.69 -5.13 -14.76
N PHE A 122 4.41 -4.84 -14.97
CA PHE A 122 3.41 -5.78 -15.49
C PHE A 122 2.34 -5.03 -16.30
N ASP A 123 1.62 -5.77 -17.15
CA ASP A 123 0.47 -5.23 -17.90
C ASP A 123 -0.76 -5.15 -16.98
N ALA A 124 -1.10 -3.91 -16.58
CA ALA A 124 -2.23 -3.64 -15.71
C ALA A 124 -3.58 -3.89 -16.38
N GLU A 125 -3.71 -3.64 -17.68
CA GLU A 125 -4.97 -3.81 -18.38
C GLU A 125 -5.32 -5.28 -18.52
N GLU A 126 -4.32 -6.11 -18.81
CA GLU A 126 -4.48 -7.57 -18.84
C GLU A 126 -4.79 -8.11 -17.44
N THR A 127 -4.01 -7.73 -16.43
CA THR A 127 -4.10 -8.29 -15.07
C THR A 127 -5.42 -7.99 -14.36
N TYR A 128 -6.00 -6.80 -14.58
CA TYR A 128 -7.23 -6.37 -13.90
C TYR A 128 -8.47 -6.47 -14.79
N ARG A 129 -8.37 -7.10 -15.96
CA ARG A 129 -9.53 -7.33 -16.84
C ARG A 129 -10.56 -8.20 -16.13
N LYS A 130 -11.80 -7.72 -16.02
CA LYS A 130 -12.91 -8.56 -15.54
C LYS A 130 -13.20 -9.65 -16.58
N PRO A 131 -13.40 -10.92 -16.18
CA PRO A 131 -13.94 -11.92 -17.09
C PRO A 131 -15.29 -11.44 -17.62
N VAL A 132 -15.54 -11.69 -18.90
CA VAL A 132 -16.85 -11.49 -19.54
C VAL A 132 -17.82 -12.56 -19.06
#